data_AF-A0A1B6BJJ4-F1
#
_entry.id   AF-A0A1B6BJJ4-F1
#
_cell.length_a   1.000
_cell.length_b   1.000
_cell.length_c   1.000
_cell.angle_alpha   90.00
_cell.angle_beta   90.00
_cell.angle_gamma   90.00
#
_symmetry.space_group_name_H-M   'P 1'
#
loop_
_entity.id
_entity.type
_entity.pdbx_description
1 polymer ?
#
loop_
_entity_poly.entity_id
_entity_poly.type
_entity_poly.pdbx_seq_one_letter_code
_entity_poly.pdbx_strand_id
1 'polypeptide(L)'
;MPVKQPVQTIVESKVGESKKTKNKLGCLIVLLILFITPVFAVGTLYYFNKDFKLSANGVMSQVPGPMGRYFENFPTQSEEMEKIRIISDYMLSITEDRAVDKMLVLKGEDSKAYDEVVKDMIRINPNRTKNILEAIRGQSLSTDAVIATVQKIEDEKTADIKTKADYIASLPVSSAIAEIQKVIAASINGYKDAAQIFDSMDDGAAEKMLYQLDEIERNKIFSFLSEDKNFSIKQKHNEITRSETELTQIAGVYKSENPDTLINTIGDTTAYTVDELAIIYKNMGPMKAGEVLAKSQNDTFVFQVIGKMKENELLKENVDNITSDVLKSLKIYREFDDNVGELVKVYSKMGTDKVADIIKNMMLNASPSKIYELDNGDMISISDETLMLEILKSFPETKKAEILSLLDKTLSSELTRKLALPQN
;
A
#
# COMPACT_ATOMS: atom_id res chain seq x y z
N MET A 1 -105.63 27.46 79.55
CA MET A 1 -104.92 28.07 78.40
C MET A 1 -103.81 28.96 78.95
N PRO A 2 -102.64 29.03 78.32
CA PRO A 2 -102.27 28.44 77.01
C PRO A 2 -101.26 27.28 77.21
N VAL A 3 -101.52 26.02 76.83
CA VAL A 3 -101.68 25.41 75.50
C VAL A 3 -100.55 25.75 74.52
N LYS A 4 -99.58 24.83 74.42
CA LYS A 4 -99.13 24.10 73.22
C LYS A 4 -98.04 23.12 73.68
N GLN A 5 -98.36 21.84 73.88
CA GLN A 5 -98.39 20.71 72.91
C GLN A 5 -97.01 20.06 72.68
N PRO A 6 -96.95 18.72 72.49
CA PRO A 6 -96.38 17.85 73.51
C PRO A 6 -95.31 16.84 73.02
N VAL A 7 -94.50 16.42 74.00
CA VAL A 7 -94.13 15.05 74.43
C VAL A 7 -94.11 13.94 73.36
N GLN A 8 -92.95 13.27 73.21
CA GLN A 8 -92.73 11.85 73.57
C GLN A 8 -91.29 11.40 73.25
N THR A 9 -90.49 11.12 74.30
CA THR A 9 -89.93 9.80 74.70
C THR A 9 -88.69 9.40 73.86
N ILE A 10 -87.56 8.91 74.37
CA ILE A 10 -87.22 8.14 75.58
C ILE A 10 -85.79 8.56 75.99
N VAL A 11 -85.58 8.80 77.28
CA VAL A 11 -84.25 8.92 77.91
C VAL A 11 -84.00 7.60 78.62
N GLU A 12 -82.98 6.85 78.19
CA GLU A 12 -82.47 5.71 78.95
C GLU A 12 -81.17 6.10 79.69
N SER A 13 -81.34 6.15 81.02
CA SER A 13 -80.43 5.80 82.11
C SER A 13 -78.97 6.28 82.08
N LYS A 14 -78.70 7.22 82.99
CA LYS A 14 -77.38 7.56 83.53
C LYS A 14 -77.05 6.68 84.75
N VAL A 15 -75.76 6.36 84.85
CA VAL A 15 -74.95 6.22 86.09
C VAL A 15 -75.17 4.96 86.94
N GLY A 16 -74.24 4.02 86.78
CA GLY A 16 -73.19 3.76 87.78
C GLY A 16 -73.62 3.22 89.13
N GLU A 17 -73.52 1.90 89.28
CA GLU A 17 -73.05 1.27 90.52
C GLU A 17 -72.08 0.13 90.22
N SER A 18 -71.05 0.05 91.07
CA SER A 18 -69.90 -0.82 90.94
C SER A 18 -70.25 -2.31 91.03
N LYS A 19 -69.70 -3.11 90.12
CA LYS A 19 -69.31 -4.49 90.44
C LYS A 19 -67.86 -4.69 90.06
N LYS A 20 -67.02 -4.87 91.08
CA LYS A 20 -65.69 -5.46 90.98
C LYS A 20 -65.82 -6.83 90.29
N THR A 21 -65.55 -6.89 89.00
CA THR A 21 -65.29 -8.14 88.26
C THR A 21 -63.82 -8.14 87.84
N LYS A 22 -63.10 -9.05 88.48
CA LYS A 22 -61.67 -9.40 88.36
C LYS A 22 -60.99 -8.91 87.06
N ASN A 23 -59.94 -8.10 87.23
CA ASN A 23 -58.93 -7.69 86.23
C ASN A 23 -58.26 -8.90 85.53
N LYS A 24 -58.95 -9.56 84.60
CA LYS A 24 -58.36 -10.62 83.76
C LYS A 24 -58.34 -10.29 82.26
N LEU A 25 -59.14 -9.35 81.77
CA LEU A 25 -59.18 -9.01 80.34
C LEU A 25 -58.16 -7.94 79.92
N GLY A 26 -58.00 -6.86 80.71
CA GLY A 26 -56.98 -5.83 80.44
C GLY A 26 -55.54 -6.36 80.61
N CYS A 27 -55.32 -7.25 81.58
CA CYS A 27 -54.05 -7.93 81.76
C CYS A 27 -53.74 -8.86 80.58
N LEU A 28 -54.76 -9.51 80.00
CA LEU A 28 -54.60 -10.39 78.83
C LEU A 28 -54.26 -9.62 77.55
N ILE A 29 -54.86 -8.44 77.33
CA ILE A 29 -54.53 -7.58 76.18
C ILE A 29 -53.11 -7.02 76.29
N VAL A 30 -52.71 -6.57 77.48
CA VAL A 30 -51.34 -6.08 77.73
C VAL A 30 -50.33 -7.22 77.56
N LEU A 31 -50.63 -8.43 78.04
CA LEU A 31 -49.82 -9.63 77.79
C LEU A 31 -49.72 -9.96 76.29
N LEU A 32 -50.80 -9.84 75.55
CA LEU A 32 -50.83 -10.18 74.13
C LEU A 32 -50.01 -9.19 73.28
N ILE A 33 -50.08 -7.88 73.59
CA ILE A 33 -49.21 -6.86 72.97
C ILE A 33 -47.75 -7.10 73.35
N LEU A 34 -47.47 -7.41 74.62
CA LEU A 34 -46.12 -7.69 75.13
C LEU A 34 -45.44 -8.85 74.37
N PHE A 35 -46.20 -9.87 73.93
CA PHE A 35 -45.65 -11.00 73.16
C PHE A 35 -45.68 -10.78 71.64
N ILE A 36 -46.68 -10.09 71.09
CA ILE A 36 -46.78 -9.87 69.64
C ILE A 36 -45.76 -8.84 69.14
N THR A 37 -45.50 -7.77 69.90
CA THR A 37 -44.57 -6.72 69.48
C THR A 37 -43.15 -7.24 69.26
N PRO A 38 -42.55 -8.05 70.17
CA PRO A 38 -41.27 -8.70 69.92
C PRO A 38 -41.30 -9.67 68.73
N VAL A 39 -42.39 -10.43 68.55
CA VAL A 39 -42.51 -11.37 67.42
C VAL A 39 -42.54 -10.63 66.09
N PHE A 40 -43.26 -9.51 66.00
CA PHE A 40 -43.24 -8.64 64.83
C PHE A 40 -41.86 -8.03 64.59
N ALA A 41 -41.18 -7.56 65.65
CA ALA A 41 -39.84 -7.00 65.53
C ALA A 41 -38.79 -8.04 65.07
N VAL A 42 -38.88 -9.27 65.58
CA VAL A 42 -38.04 -10.39 65.13
C VAL A 42 -38.40 -10.80 63.69
N GLY A 43 -39.69 -10.80 63.34
CA GLY A 43 -40.17 -11.09 61.99
C GLY A 43 -39.71 -10.06 60.96
N THR A 44 -39.72 -8.76 61.30
CA THR A 44 -39.20 -7.72 60.42
C THR A 44 -37.69 -7.82 60.28
N LEU A 45 -36.95 -8.07 61.37
CA LEU A 45 -35.50 -8.31 61.31
C LEU A 45 -35.16 -9.53 60.44
N TYR A 46 -35.92 -10.62 60.53
CA TYR A 46 -35.73 -11.81 59.72
C TYR A 46 -35.96 -11.55 58.22
N TYR A 47 -36.89 -10.67 57.87
CA TYR A 47 -37.15 -10.34 56.46
C TYR A 47 -36.12 -9.34 55.90
N PHE A 48 -35.76 -8.31 56.67
CA PHE A 48 -34.94 -7.20 56.18
C PHE A 48 -33.44 -7.37 56.41
N ASN A 49 -33.01 -8.22 57.35
CA ASN A 49 -31.60 -8.43 57.67
C ASN A 49 -31.18 -9.86 57.31
N LYS A 50 -30.35 -9.98 56.26
CA LYS A 50 -29.87 -11.27 55.76
C LYS A 50 -29.04 -12.02 56.80
N ASP A 51 -28.16 -11.34 57.54
CA ASP A 51 -27.30 -11.96 58.55
C ASP A 51 -28.13 -12.50 59.72
N PHE A 52 -29.15 -11.73 60.14
CA PHE A 52 -30.10 -12.16 61.15
C PHE A 52 -30.93 -13.35 60.67
N LYS A 53 -31.39 -13.33 59.41
CA LYS A 53 -32.12 -14.45 58.79
C LYS A 53 -31.30 -15.74 58.81
N LEU A 54 -30.05 -15.68 58.38
CA LEU A 54 -29.13 -16.83 58.32
C LEU A 54 -28.78 -17.37 59.71
N SER A 55 -28.59 -16.48 60.68
CA SER A 55 -28.34 -16.84 62.08
C SER A 55 -29.58 -17.47 62.73
N ALA A 56 -30.75 -16.88 62.49
CA ALA A 56 -32.03 -17.39 62.95
C ALA A 56 -32.33 -18.77 62.36
N ASN A 57 -32.03 -19.01 61.08
CA ASN A 57 -32.15 -20.33 60.45
C ASN A 57 -31.30 -21.38 61.18
N GLY A 58 -30.06 -21.04 61.55
CA GLY A 58 -29.17 -21.96 62.27
C GLY A 58 -29.66 -22.31 63.69
N VAL A 59 -30.27 -21.35 64.40
CA VAL A 59 -30.88 -21.61 65.71
C VAL A 59 -32.18 -22.41 65.56
N MET A 60 -33.00 -22.07 64.56
CA MET A 60 -34.30 -22.70 64.32
C MET A 60 -34.16 -24.13 63.80
N SER A 61 -33.12 -24.45 63.02
CA SER A 61 -32.87 -25.82 62.52
C SER A 61 -32.50 -26.81 63.64
N GLN A 62 -32.00 -26.33 64.77
CA GLN A 62 -31.67 -27.15 65.94
C GLN A 62 -32.88 -27.44 66.85
N VAL A 63 -34.04 -26.84 66.58
CA VAL A 63 -35.25 -27.02 67.40
C VAL A 63 -35.88 -28.40 67.11
N PRO A 64 -36.08 -29.26 68.13
CA PRO A 64 -36.66 -30.57 67.91
C PRO A 64 -38.11 -30.49 67.42
N GLY A 65 -38.45 -31.28 66.40
CA GLY A 65 -39.82 -31.43 65.90
C GLY A 65 -40.05 -30.95 64.46
N PRO A 66 -41.32 -30.70 64.06
CA PRO A 66 -41.66 -30.29 62.69
C PRO A 66 -41.10 -28.92 62.30
N MET A 67 -40.93 -28.01 63.28
CA MET A 67 -40.41 -26.65 63.03
C MET A 67 -38.93 -26.68 62.65
N GLY A 68 -38.08 -27.46 63.32
CA GLY A 68 -36.66 -27.60 62.95
C GLY A 68 -36.46 -28.17 61.55
N ARG A 69 -37.22 -29.22 61.19
CA ARG A 69 -37.21 -29.81 59.85
C ARG A 69 -37.61 -28.85 58.73
N TYR A 70 -38.43 -27.83 59.03
CA TYR A 70 -38.74 -26.78 58.05
C TYR A 70 -37.51 -25.90 57.78
N PHE A 71 -36.76 -25.53 58.84
CA PHE A 71 -35.59 -24.67 58.75
C PHE A 71 -34.31 -25.39 58.28
N GLU A 72 -34.24 -26.72 58.34
CA GLU A 72 -33.17 -27.52 57.72
C GLU A 72 -33.00 -27.28 56.21
N ASN A 73 -34.07 -26.90 55.51
CA ASN A 73 -34.02 -26.64 54.06
C ASN A 73 -33.62 -25.20 53.72
N PHE A 74 -33.40 -24.33 54.70
CA PHE A 74 -32.98 -22.95 54.49
C PHE A 74 -31.50 -22.78 54.85
N PRO A 75 -30.74 -22.05 54.03
CA PRO A 75 -29.31 -21.90 54.26
C PRO A 75 -29.05 -21.19 55.59
N THR A 76 -28.07 -21.71 56.33
CA THR A 76 -27.48 -21.07 57.50
C THR A 76 -26.25 -20.24 57.12
N GLN A 77 -25.78 -19.39 58.02
CA GLN A 77 -24.57 -18.59 57.80
C GLN A 77 -23.34 -19.49 57.58
N SER A 78 -23.26 -20.60 58.33
CA SER A 78 -22.17 -21.57 58.20
C SER A 78 -22.19 -22.26 56.84
N GLU A 79 -23.38 -22.67 56.37
CA GLU A 79 -23.53 -23.34 55.06
C GLU A 79 -23.28 -22.39 53.90
N GLU A 80 -23.62 -21.11 54.02
CA GLU A 80 -23.32 -20.11 52.99
C GLU A 80 -21.80 -19.87 52.90
N MET A 81 -21.12 -19.75 54.04
CA MET A 81 -19.66 -19.67 54.08
C MET A 81 -18.99 -20.94 53.54
N GLU A 82 -19.53 -22.12 53.85
CA GLU A 82 -19.04 -23.39 53.31
C GLU A 82 -19.22 -23.49 51.80
N LYS A 83 -20.36 -23.04 51.27
CA LYS A 83 -20.60 -22.98 49.81
C LYS A 83 -19.62 -22.02 49.12
N ILE A 84 -19.39 -20.83 49.68
CA ILE A 84 -18.38 -19.89 49.19
C ILE A 84 -17.01 -20.56 49.19
N ARG A 85 -16.65 -21.22 50.30
CA ARG A 85 -15.37 -21.92 50.45
C ARG A 85 -15.17 -23.00 49.39
N ILE A 86 -16.17 -23.85 49.17
CA ILE A 86 -16.15 -24.91 48.16
C ILE A 86 -15.93 -24.32 46.76
N ILE A 87 -16.64 -23.23 46.44
CA ILE A 87 -16.51 -22.56 45.15
C ILE A 87 -15.11 -21.96 45.01
N SER A 88 -14.61 -21.24 46.02
CA SER A 88 -13.27 -20.65 46.02
C SER A 88 -12.17 -21.70 45.84
N ASP A 89 -12.22 -22.79 46.62
CA ASP A 89 -11.25 -23.88 46.53
C ASP A 89 -11.32 -24.57 45.15
N TYR A 90 -12.53 -24.75 44.60
CA TYR A 90 -12.70 -25.30 43.26
C TYR A 90 -12.10 -24.38 42.19
N MET A 91 -12.41 -23.08 42.19
CA MET A 91 -11.85 -22.11 41.23
C MET A 91 -10.32 -22.02 41.33
N LEU A 92 -9.77 -22.13 42.55
CA LEU A 92 -8.34 -22.15 42.79
C LEU A 92 -7.66 -23.49 42.51
N SER A 93 -8.41 -24.56 42.23
CA SER A 93 -7.85 -25.88 41.91
C SER A 93 -7.77 -26.14 40.41
N ILE A 94 -8.71 -25.59 39.62
CA ILE A 94 -8.82 -25.79 38.17
C ILE A 94 -7.92 -24.84 37.36
N THR A 95 -7.72 -25.12 36.07
CA THR A 95 -6.92 -24.28 35.16
C THR A 95 -7.44 -22.84 35.11
N GLU A 96 -6.53 -21.88 34.91
CA GLU A 96 -6.83 -20.43 34.91
C GLU A 96 -7.98 -20.09 33.94
N ASP A 97 -7.92 -20.54 32.70
CA ASP A 97 -8.96 -20.31 31.68
C ASP A 97 -10.35 -20.80 32.13
N ARG A 98 -10.43 -21.99 32.74
CA ARG A 98 -11.70 -22.56 33.21
C ARG A 98 -12.24 -21.85 34.45
N ALA A 99 -11.34 -21.34 35.30
CA ALA A 99 -11.72 -20.51 36.44
C ALA A 99 -12.26 -19.16 35.95
N VAL A 100 -11.60 -18.54 34.97
CA VAL A 100 -12.03 -17.28 34.34
C VAL A 100 -13.44 -17.40 33.76
N ASP A 101 -13.71 -18.42 32.93
CA ASP A 101 -15.04 -18.62 32.33
C ASP A 101 -16.14 -18.74 33.38
N LYS A 102 -15.90 -19.54 34.42
CA LYS A 102 -16.89 -19.77 35.49
C LYS A 102 -17.08 -18.55 36.38
N MET A 103 -16.01 -17.80 36.62
CA MET A 103 -16.06 -16.54 37.38
C MET A 103 -16.81 -15.45 36.61
N LEU A 104 -16.70 -15.41 35.27
CA LEU A 104 -17.50 -14.51 34.43
C LEU A 104 -18.98 -14.86 34.44
N VAL A 105 -19.34 -16.14 34.37
CA VAL A 105 -20.73 -16.59 34.53
C VAL A 105 -21.26 -16.20 35.91
N LEU A 106 -20.52 -16.49 36.98
CA LEU A 106 -20.92 -16.12 38.35
C LEU A 106 -21.09 -14.60 38.51
N LYS A 107 -20.20 -13.81 37.92
CA LYS A 107 -20.29 -12.33 37.92
C LYS A 107 -21.56 -11.83 37.21
N GLY A 108 -21.96 -12.49 36.12
CA GLY A 108 -23.16 -12.15 35.36
C GLY A 108 -24.46 -12.56 36.05
N GLU A 109 -24.46 -13.70 36.74
CA GLU A 109 -25.65 -14.25 37.40
C GLU A 109 -25.86 -13.71 38.82
N ASP A 110 -24.79 -13.59 39.62
CA ASP A 110 -24.84 -13.07 41.00
C ASP A 110 -23.54 -12.34 41.37
N SER A 111 -23.56 -11.02 41.15
CA SER A 111 -22.43 -10.12 41.47
C SER A 111 -22.04 -10.13 42.95
N LYS A 112 -22.99 -10.36 43.87
CA LYS A 112 -22.68 -10.41 45.30
C LYS A 112 -21.95 -11.71 45.67
N ALA A 113 -22.40 -12.84 45.12
CA ALA A 113 -21.72 -14.11 45.30
C ALA A 113 -20.32 -14.09 44.67
N TYR A 114 -20.17 -13.47 43.50
CA TYR A 114 -18.87 -13.23 42.88
C TYR A 114 -17.91 -12.49 43.81
N ASP A 115 -18.33 -11.37 44.41
CA ASP A 115 -17.49 -10.58 45.30
C ASP A 115 -17.05 -11.37 46.55
N GLU A 116 -17.95 -12.15 47.15
CA GLU A 116 -17.63 -12.98 48.32
C GLU A 116 -16.67 -14.12 47.98
N VAL A 117 -16.85 -14.77 46.83
CA VAL A 117 -15.91 -15.79 46.31
C VAL A 117 -14.55 -15.17 46.03
N VAL A 118 -14.47 -13.99 45.41
CA VAL A 118 -13.19 -13.30 45.17
C VAL A 118 -12.50 -12.97 46.50
N LYS A 119 -13.22 -12.46 47.50
CA LYS A 119 -12.64 -12.17 48.83
C LYS A 119 -12.06 -13.41 49.49
N ASP A 120 -12.76 -14.54 49.42
CA ASP A 120 -12.30 -15.81 50.01
C ASP A 120 -11.15 -16.43 49.18
N MET A 121 -11.19 -16.36 47.85
CA MET A 121 -10.07 -16.75 46.98
C MET A 121 -8.80 -15.93 47.28
N ILE A 122 -8.92 -14.61 47.45
CA ILE A 122 -7.79 -13.74 47.85
C ILE A 122 -7.23 -14.20 49.19
N ARG A 123 -8.09 -14.58 50.14
CA ARG A 123 -7.66 -15.08 51.46
C ARG A 123 -6.93 -16.42 51.37
N ILE A 124 -7.35 -17.32 50.47
CA ILE A 124 -6.75 -18.65 50.29
C ILE A 124 -5.44 -18.59 49.50
N ASN A 125 -5.46 -17.95 48.33
CA ASN A 125 -4.31 -17.87 47.43
C ASN A 125 -4.31 -16.53 46.66
N PRO A 126 -3.69 -15.48 47.21
CA PRO A 126 -3.67 -14.15 46.60
C PRO A 126 -3.07 -14.13 45.19
N ASN A 127 -2.00 -14.89 44.95
CA ASN A 127 -1.26 -14.88 43.68
C ASN A 127 -2.07 -15.50 42.55
N ARG A 128 -2.66 -16.68 42.78
CA ARG A 128 -3.50 -17.34 41.77
C ARG A 128 -4.77 -16.54 41.50
N THR A 129 -5.35 -15.94 42.55
CA THR A 129 -6.53 -15.08 42.40
C THR A 129 -6.21 -13.83 41.59
N LYS A 130 -5.03 -13.21 41.79
CA LYS A 130 -4.57 -12.07 40.99
C LYS A 130 -4.50 -12.43 39.50
N ASN A 131 -3.89 -13.57 39.16
CA ASN A 131 -3.80 -14.02 37.76
C ASN A 131 -5.19 -14.21 37.14
N ILE A 132 -6.09 -14.92 37.84
CA ILE A 132 -7.48 -15.11 37.39
C ILE A 132 -8.20 -13.77 37.19
N LEU A 133 -8.03 -12.80 38.10
CA LEU A 133 -8.65 -11.48 37.98
C LEU A 133 -8.04 -10.64 36.84
N GLU A 134 -6.75 -10.75 36.57
CA GLU A 134 -6.09 -10.10 35.43
C GLU A 134 -6.57 -10.70 34.11
N ALA A 135 -6.71 -12.03 34.03
CA ALA A 135 -7.28 -12.73 32.88
C ALA A 135 -8.77 -12.38 32.65
N ILE A 136 -9.58 -12.28 33.72
CA ILE A 136 -10.96 -11.79 33.65
C ILE A 136 -11.02 -10.36 33.11
N ARG A 137 -10.09 -9.48 33.51
CA ARG A 137 -10.00 -8.11 32.98
C ARG A 137 -9.61 -8.12 31.50
N GLY A 138 -8.67 -8.98 31.10
CA GLY A 138 -8.29 -9.21 29.70
C GLY A 138 -9.45 -9.68 28.83
N GLN A 139 -10.27 -10.62 29.31
CA GLN A 139 -11.47 -11.06 28.61
C GLN A 139 -12.62 -10.04 28.66
N SER A 140 -12.77 -9.25 29.73
CA SER A 140 -13.81 -8.22 29.81
C SER A 140 -13.56 -7.05 28.85
N LEU A 141 -12.31 -6.85 28.42
CA LEU A 141 -11.94 -5.95 27.32
C LEU A 141 -12.40 -6.48 25.94
N SER A 142 -12.77 -7.76 25.82
CA SER A 142 -13.26 -8.40 24.59
C SER A 142 -14.65 -7.95 24.08
N THR A 143 -15.08 -6.75 24.47
CA THR A 143 -15.89 -5.89 23.57
C THR A 143 -15.14 -5.64 22.24
N ASP A 144 -13.83 -5.90 22.24
CA ASP A 144 -12.92 -6.00 21.10
C ASP A 144 -13.26 -7.03 20.02
N ALA A 145 -14.28 -7.89 20.12
CA ALA A 145 -14.60 -8.79 19.00
C ALA A 145 -14.93 -8.01 17.71
N VAL A 146 -15.66 -6.89 17.83
CA VAL A 146 -15.96 -5.99 16.71
C VAL A 146 -14.71 -5.23 16.26
N ILE A 147 -13.91 -4.71 17.20
CA ILE A 147 -12.69 -3.95 16.89
C ILE A 147 -11.64 -4.86 16.24
N ALA A 148 -11.43 -6.06 16.75
CA ALA A 148 -10.54 -7.07 16.19
C ALA A 148 -11.04 -7.57 14.82
N THR A 149 -12.35 -7.70 14.63
CA THR A 149 -12.91 -8.03 13.31
C THR A 149 -12.70 -6.88 12.33
N VAL A 150 -12.91 -5.62 12.75
CA VAL A 150 -12.64 -4.44 11.93
C VAL A 150 -11.16 -4.34 11.58
N GLN A 151 -10.27 -4.50 12.55
CA GLN A 151 -8.82 -4.51 12.32
C GLN A 151 -8.43 -5.62 11.35
N LYS A 152 -8.98 -6.82 11.53
CA LYS A 152 -8.71 -7.94 10.61
C LYS A 152 -9.20 -7.64 9.19
N ILE A 153 -10.36 -7.00 9.04
CA ILE A 153 -10.88 -6.56 7.73
C ILE A 153 -9.95 -5.50 7.12
N GLU A 154 -9.45 -4.56 7.91
CA GLU A 154 -8.51 -3.54 7.44
C GLU A 154 -7.16 -4.15 7.03
N ASP A 155 -6.65 -5.11 7.79
CA ASP A 155 -5.43 -5.85 7.50
C ASP A 155 -5.57 -6.70 6.22
N GLU A 156 -6.68 -7.44 6.09
CA GLU A 156 -7.02 -8.21 4.89
C GLU A 156 -7.14 -7.29 3.68
N LYS A 157 -7.82 -6.15 3.81
CA LYS A 157 -7.94 -5.16 2.73
C LYS A 157 -6.57 -4.59 2.33
N THR A 158 -5.72 -4.29 3.29
CA THR A 158 -4.37 -3.77 3.04
C THR A 158 -3.51 -4.82 2.34
N ALA A 159 -3.59 -6.08 2.77
CA ALA A 159 -2.88 -7.19 2.12
C ALA A 159 -3.36 -7.42 0.67
N ASP A 160 -4.67 -7.32 0.42
CA ASP A 160 -5.25 -7.42 -0.92
C ASP A 160 -4.79 -6.28 -1.82
N ILE A 161 -4.76 -5.04 -1.31
CA ILE A 161 -4.26 -3.86 -2.04
C ILE A 161 -2.79 -4.06 -2.39
N LYS A 162 -1.97 -4.50 -1.44
CA LYS A 162 -0.55 -4.75 -1.68
C LYS A 162 -0.33 -5.85 -2.73
N THR A 163 -1.08 -6.95 -2.64
CA THR A 163 -1.02 -8.04 -3.63
C THR A 163 -1.39 -7.53 -5.02
N LYS A 164 -2.43 -6.69 -5.14
CA LYS A 164 -2.80 -6.05 -6.41
C LYS A 164 -1.73 -5.08 -6.89
N ALA A 165 -1.12 -4.30 -6.00
CA ALA A 165 -0.04 -3.39 -6.32
C ALA A 165 1.18 -4.13 -6.87
N ASP A 166 1.60 -5.21 -6.21
CA ASP A 166 2.70 -6.07 -6.65
C ASP A 166 2.40 -6.71 -8.01
N TYR A 167 1.17 -7.22 -8.20
CA TYR A 167 0.73 -7.77 -9.48
C TYR A 167 0.80 -6.71 -10.60
N ILE A 168 0.21 -5.54 -10.40
CA ILE A 168 0.19 -4.46 -11.41
C ILE A 168 1.61 -3.96 -11.69
N ALA A 169 2.46 -3.83 -10.67
CA ALA A 169 3.86 -3.43 -10.79
C ALA A 169 4.69 -4.44 -11.60
N SER A 170 4.31 -5.72 -11.61
CA SER A 170 4.97 -6.76 -12.41
C SER A 170 4.58 -6.75 -13.90
N LEU A 171 3.51 -6.05 -14.28
CA LEU A 171 3.03 -5.99 -15.65
C LEU A 171 3.85 -5.00 -16.49
N PRO A 172 3.93 -5.21 -17.82
CA PRO A 172 4.36 -4.17 -18.75
C PRO A 172 3.51 -2.91 -18.58
N VAL A 173 4.12 -1.72 -18.68
CA VAL A 173 3.46 -0.44 -18.34
C VAL A 173 2.12 -0.26 -19.03
N SER A 174 2.01 -0.54 -20.34
CA SER A 174 0.75 -0.43 -21.08
C SER A 174 -0.36 -1.32 -20.50
N SER A 175 -0.01 -2.53 -20.05
CA SER A 175 -0.95 -3.46 -19.42
C SER A 175 -1.29 -3.03 -17.99
N ALA A 176 -0.31 -2.49 -17.26
CA ALA A 176 -0.52 -1.91 -15.94
C ALA A 176 -1.50 -0.72 -15.98
N ILE A 177 -1.33 0.18 -16.95
CA ILE A 177 -2.26 1.30 -17.18
C ILE A 177 -3.67 0.80 -17.47
N ALA A 178 -3.83 -0.18 -18.36
CA ALA A 178 -5.13 -0.76 -18.66
C ALA A 178 -5.78 -1.38 -17.41
N GLU A 179 -5.00 -2.01 -16.53
CA GLU A 179 -5.51 -2.58 -15.28
C GLU A 179 -5.93 -1.48 -14.28
N ILE A 180 -5.15 -0.41 -14.16
CA ILE A 180 -5.53 0.76 -13.36
C ILE A 180 -6.82 1.40 -13.87
N GLN A 181 -6.99 1.52 -15.19
CA GLN A 181 -8.22 2.03 -15.79
C GLN A 181 -9.43 1.14 -15.48
N LYS A 182 -9.26 -0.19 -15.45
CA LYS A 182 -10.32 -1.10 -14.99
C LYS A 182 -10.67 -0.88 -13.52
N VAL A 183 -9.67 -0.67 -12.65
CA VAL A 183 -9.91 -0.34 -11.23
C VAL A 183 -10.71 0.95 -11.10
N ILE A 184 -10.34 1.99 -11.87
CA ILE A 184 -11.06 3.27 -11.90
C ILE A 184 -12.51 3.08 -12.36
N ALA A 185 -12.74 2.26 -13.39
CA ALA A 185 -14.07 2.03 -13.95
C ALA A 185 -14.96 1.09 -13.11
N ALA A 186 -14.38 0.27 -12.23
CA ALA A 186 -15.10 -0.77 -11.50
C ALA A 186 -15.97 -0.24 -10.35
N SER A 187 -15.72 0.96 -9.83
CA SER A 187 -16.41 1.48 -8.64
C SER A 187 -16.58 2.99 -8.68
N ILE A 188 -17.58 3.52 -7.97
CA ILE A 188 -17.75 4.97 -7.77
C ILE A 188 -16.56 5.61 -7.04
N ASN A 189 -15.81 4.80 -6.28
CA ASN A 189 -14.60 5.18 -5.58
C ASN A 189 -13.33 4.77 -6.34
N GLY A 190 -13.42 4.44 -7.64
CA GLY A 190 -12.33 3.83 -8.39
C GLY A 190 -11.03 4.63 -8.38
N TYR A 191 -11.09 5.97 -8.38
CA TYR A 191 -9.90 6.81 -8.21
C TYR A 191 -9.25 6.69 -6.83
N LYS A 192 -10.05 6.53 -5.77
CA LYS A 192 -9.55 6.29 -4.42
C LYS A 192 -8.95 4.88 -4.32
N ASP A 193 -9.61 3.88 -4.89
CA ASP A 193 -9.10 2.51 -4.92
C ASP A 193 -7.77 2.43 -5.69
N ALA A 194 -7.65 3.13 -6.83
CA ALA A 194 -6.40 3.27 -7.57
C ALA A 194 -5.32 3.99 -6.76
N ALA A 195 -5.66 5.05 -6.01
CA ALA A 195 -4.70 5.73 -5.14
C ALA A 195 -4.15 4.80 -4.05
N GLN A 196 -4.99 3.96 -3.44
CA GLN A 196 -4.52 2.99 -2.44
C GLN A 196 -3.53 1.97 -3.02
N ILE A 197 -3.73 1.56 -4.27
CA ILE A 197 -2.79 0.72 -5.01
C ILE A 197 -1.45 1.44 -5.18
N PHE A 198 -1.46 2.69 -5.66
CA PHE A 198 -0.25 3.48 -5.84
C PHE A 198 0.47 3.82 -4.53
N ASP A 199 -0.26 4.04 -3.43
CA ASP A 199 0.31 4.19 -2.07
C ASP A 199 1.15 2.97 -1.66
N SER A 200 0.78 1.78 -2.14
CA SER A 200 1.46 0.51 -1.81
C SER A 200 2.58 0.13 -2.78
N MET A 201 2.76 0.85 -3.89
CA MET A 201 3.79 0.58 -4.90
C MET A 201 5.14 1.23 -4.55
N ASP A 202 6.22 0.81 -5.20
CA ASP A 202 7.47 1.59 -5.23
C ASP A 202 7.28 2.93 -5.97
N ASP A 203 7.99 3.98 -5.54
CA ASP A 203 7.87 5.32 -6.12
C ASP A 203 8.19 5.35 -7.62
N GLY A 204 9.19 4.57 -8.06
CA GLY A 204 9.56 4.51 -9.48
C GLY A 204 8.48 3.84 -10.33
N ALA A 205 7.89 2.75 -9.84
CA ALA A 205 6.78 2.08 -10.53
C ALA A 205 5.53 2.97 -10.58
N ALA A 206 5.20 3.62 -9.45
CA ALA A 206 4.06 4.51 -9.36
C ALA A 206 4.21 5.73 -10.28
N GLU A 207 5.38 6.36 -10.29
CA GLU A 207 5.70 7.47 -11.19
C GLU A 207 5.54 7.07 -12.66
N LYS A 208 6.18 5.96 -13.05
CA LYS A 208 6.19 5.48 -14.44
C LYS A 208 4.79 5.22 -14.97
N MET A 209 3.84 4.86 -14.11
CA MET A 209 2.45 4.61 -14.49
C MET A 209 1.60 5.88 -14.41
N LEU A 210 1.64 6.60 -13.29
CA LEU A 210 0.80 7.79 -13.08
C LEU A 210 1.01 8.85 -14.15
N TYR A 211 2.26 9.05 -14.59
CA TYR A 211 2.58 10.06 -15.60
C TYR A 211 2.28 9.61 -17.04
N GLN A 212 1.80 8.38 -17.25
CA GLN A 212 1.23 7.92 -18.53
C GLN A 212 -0.29 8.08 -18.59
N LEU A 213 -0.94 8.27 -17.43
CA LEU A 213 -2.36 8.62 -17.38
C LEU A 213 -2.55 10.07 -17.83
N ASP A 214 -3.75 10.36 -18.37
CA ASP A 214 -4.10 11.73 -18.67
C ASP A 214 -4.10 12.60 -17.41
N GLU A 215 -3.90 13.90 -17.60
CA GLU A 215 -3.74 14.84 -16.50
C GLU A 215 -4.94 14.86 -15.53
N ILE A 216 -6.15 14.66 -16.03
CA ILE A 216 -7.35 14.71 -15.21
C ILE A 216 -7.40 13.47 -14.30
N GLU A 217 -7.19 12.28 -14.86
CA GLU A 217 -7.14 11.04 -14.10
C GLU A 217 -6.01 11.06 -13.06
N ARG A 218 -4.81 11.44 -13.50
CA ARG A 218 -3.64 11.56 -12.62
C ARG A 218 -3.90 12.50 -11.45
N ASN A 219 -4.47 13.68 -11.70
CA ASN A 219 -4.74 14.66 -10.64
C ASN A 219 -5.81 14.17 -9.65
N LYS A 220 -6.83 13.45 -10.12
CA LYS A 220 -7.82 12.83 -9.22
C LYS A 220 -7.17 11.78 -8.33
N ILE A 221 -6.29 10.93 -8.87
CA ILE A 221 -5.57 9.92 -8.07
C ILE A 221 -4.67 10.61 -7.03
N PHE A 222 -3.92 11.65 -7.43
CA PHE A 222 -3.11 12.44 -6.50
C PHE A 222 -3.92 13.04 -5.34
N SER A 223 -5.18 13.42 -5.55
CA SER A 223 -6.02 13.97 -4.48
C SER A 223 -6.40 12.95 -3.40
N PHE A 224 -6.25 11.66 -3.67
CA PHE A 224 -6.55 10.57 -2.72
C PHE A 224 -5.30 9.86 -2.18
N LEU A 225 -4.12 10.13 -2.74
CA LEU A 225 -2.86 9.59 -2.24
C LEU A 225 -2.51 10.18 -0.88
N SER A 226 -1.77 9.40 -0.08
CA SER A 226 -1.16 9.92 1.14
C SER A 226 -0.20 11.08 0.82
N GLU A 227 -0.10 12.06 1.73
CA GLU A 227 0.70 13.28 1.51
C GLU A 227 2.18 12.95 1.25
N ASP A 228 2.74 12.04 2.06
CA ASP A 228 4.12 11.57 1.93
C ASP A 228 4.35 10.91 0.56
N LYS A 229 3.44 10.04 0.12
CA LYS A 229 3.55 9.36 -1.17
C LYS A 229 3.40 10.32 -2.34
N ASN A 230 2.46 11.26 -2.24
CA ASN A 230 2.25 12.28 -3.25
C ASN A 230 3.53 13.12 -3.44
N PHE A 231 4.15 13.52 -2.33
CA PHE A 231 5.42 14.23 -2.35
C PHE A 231 6.55 13.38 -2.95
N SER A 232 6.71 12.12 -2.51
CA SER A 232 7.79 11.25 -2.97
C SER A 232 7.71 10.95 -4.47
N ILE A 233 6.52 10.64 -4.99
CA ILE A 233 6.29 10.40 -6.43
C ILE A 233 6.60 11.65 -7.25
N LYS A 234 6.16 12.84 -6.81
CA LYS A 234 6.45 14.09 -7.52
C LYS A 234 7.93 14.44 -7.49
N GLN A 235 8.61 14.20 -6.37
CA GLN A 235 10.06 14.36 -6.29
C GLN A 235 10.74 13.42 -7.28
N LYS A 236 10.33 12.14 -7.30
CA LYS A 236 10.87 11.14 -8.23
C LYS A 236 10.68 11.55 -9.69
N HIS A 237 9.50 12.06 -10.03
CA HIS A 237 9.22 12.58 -11.36
C HIS A 237 10.12 13.75 -11.74
N ASN A 238 10.35 14.69 -10.82
CA ASN A 238 11.24 15.83 -11.06
C ASN A 238 12.70 15.38 -11.26
N GLU A 239 13.15 14.39 -10.49
CA GLU A 239 14.49 13.78 -10.66
C GLU A 239 14.65 13.16 -12.05
N ILE A 240 13.67 12.36 -12.48
CA ILE A 240 13.65 11.74 -13.80
C ILE A 240 13.62 12.80 -14.90
N THR A 241 12.74 13.79 -14.80
CA THR A 241 12.61 14.88 -15.78
C THR A 241 13.90 15.69 -15.92
N ARG A 242 14.60 15.95 -14.81
CA ARG A 242 15.90 16.61 -14.83
C ARG A 242 16.94 15.75 -15.56
N SER A 243 16.99 14.46 -15.24
CA SER A 243 17.89 13.51 -15.91
C SER A 243 17.61 13.43 -17.42
N GLU A 244 16.34 13.33 -17.84
CA GLU A 244 15.96 13.33 -19.26
C GLU A 244 16.38 14.63 -19.96
N THR A 245 16.25 15.77 -19.26
CA THR A 245 16.67 17.08 -19.77
C THR A 245 18.19 17.15 -19.97
N GLU A 246 18.97 16.67 -19.01
CA GLU A 246 20.43 16.60 -19.09
C GLU A 246 20.87 15.71 -20.27
N LEU A 247 20.26 14.53 -20.43
CA LEU A 247 20.54 13.63 -21.55
C LEU A 247 20.17 14.24 -22.91
N THR A 248 19.07 15.00 -22.97
CA THR A 248 18.67 15.73 -24.18
C THR A 248 19.68 16.82 -24.55
N GLN A 249 20.23 17.52 -23.55
CA GLN A 249 21.29 18.52 -23.77
C GLN A 249 22.58 17.86 -24.28
N ILE A 250 22.98 16.74 -23.69
CA ILE A 250 24.13 15.93 -24.14
C ILE A 250 23.92 15.47 -25.58
N ALA A 251 22.74 14.96 -25.92
CA ALA A 251 22.38 14.57 -27.28
C ALA A 251 22.53 15.74 -28.28
N GLY A 252 22.21 16.97 -27.85
CA GLY A 252 22.42 18.18 -28.64
C GLY A 252 23.90 18.44 -28.98
N VAL A 253 24.82 18.13 -28.06
CA VAL A 253 26.27 18.23 -28.31
C VAL A 253 26.72 17.12 -29.27
N TYR A 254 26.29 15.88 -29.01
CA TYR A 254 26.61 14.71 -29.83
C TYR A 254 26.10 14.80 -31.26
N LYS A 255 25.06 15.59 -31.51
CA LYS A 255 24.55 15.84 -32.87
C LYS A 255 25.63 16.38 -33.82
N SER A 256 26.58 17.18 -33.33
CA SER A 256 27.68 17.76 -34.12
C SER A 256 29.00 17.01 -34.00
N GLU A 257 29.10 15.99 -33.15
CA GLU A 257 30.35 15.23 -32.99
C GLU A 257 30.56 14.24 -34.13
N ASN A 258 31.82 13.84 -34.36
CA ASN A 258 32.12 12.86 -35.40
C ASN A 258 31.61 11.46 -35.00
N PRO A 259 30.94 10.71 -35.91
CA PRO A 259 30.39 9.39 -35.58
C PRO A 259 31.42 8.35 -35.15
N ASP A 260 32.60 8.35 -35.79
CA ASP A 260 33.70 7.42 -35.51
C ASP A 260 34.30 7.65 -34.12
N THR A 261 34.26 8.90 -33.62
CA THR A 261 34.63 9.19 -32.24
C THR A 261 33.52 8.83 -31.27
N LEU A 262 32.28 9.18 -31.62
CA LEU A 262 31.12 9.09 -30.74
C LEU A 262 30.74 7.64 -30.44
N ILE A 263 30.92 6.72 -31.39
CA ILE A 263 30.69 5.29 -31.16
C ILE A 263 31.56 4.71 -30.04
N ASN A 264 32.73 5.28 -29.75
CA ASN A 264 33.56 4.83 -28.63
C ASN A 264 33.01 5.28 -27.25
N THR A 265 32.12 6.26 -27.23
CA THR A 265 31.53 6.82 -26.01
C THR A 265 30.12 6.26 -25.75
N ILE A 266 29.31 6.13 -26.80
CA ILE A 266 27.90 5.72 -26.70
C ILE A 266 27.59 4.42 -27.46
N GLY A 267 28.60 3.68 -27.93
CA GLY A 267 28.44 2.42 -28.65
C GLY A 267 28.36 1.17 -27.77
N ASP A 268 28.35 1.35 -26.46
CA ASP A 268 28.14 0.31 -25.46
C ASP A 268 27.40 0.87 -24.24
N THR A 269 27.21 0.03 -23.22
CA THR A 269 26.54 0.40 -21.97
C THR A 269 27.51 0.75 -20.84
N THR A 270 28.75 1.12 -21.16
CA THR A 270 29.79 1.43 -20.15
C THR A 270 29.57 2.81 -19.55
N ALA A 271 29.23 3.80 -20.38
CA ALA A 271 28.99 5.18 -19.95
C ALA A 271 27.54 5.45 -19.56
N TYR A 272 26.60 4.81 -20.24
CA TYR A 272 25.15 5.04 -20.10
C TYR A 272 24.39 3.72 -20.12
N THR A 273 23.25 3.67 -19.46
CA THR A 273 22.32 2.54 -19.53
C THR A 273 21.55 2.53 -20.86
N VAL A 274 20.94 1.39 -21.20
CA VAL A 274 20.13 1.28 -22.44
C VAL A 274 18.96 2.27 -22.44
N ASP A 275 18.33 2.52 -21.29
CA ASP A 275 17.25 3.52 -21.15
C ASP A 275 17.75 4.93 -21.46
N GLU A 276 18.92 5.31 -20.93
CA GLU A 276 19.52 6.63 -21.17
C GLU A 276 19.99 6.79 -22.61
N LEU A 277 20.62 5.75 -23.18
CA LEU A 277 21.04 5.74 -24.57
C LEU A 277 19.86 5.88 -25.52
N ALA A 278 18.72 5.24 -25.24
CA ALA A 278 17.52 5.42 -26.04
C ALA A 278 17.07 6.89 -26.08
N ILE A 279 17.18 7.61 -24.96
CA ILE A 279 16.88 9.05 -24.90
C ILE A 279 17.91 9.84 -25.72
N ILE A 280 19.21 9.54 -25.55
CA ILE A 280 20.28 10.24 -26.27
C ILE A 280 20.12 10.07 -27.78
N TYR A 281 20.04 8.83 -28.27
CA TYR A 281 19.91 8.51 -29.69
C TYR A 281 18.62 9.08 -30.29
N LYS A 282 17.49 9.01 -29.58
CA LYS A 282 16.23 9.65 -30.04
C LYS A 282 16.42 11.16 -30.27
N ASN A 283 17.10 11.85 -29.35
CA ASN A 283 17.24 13.31 -29.39
C ASN A 283 18.38 13.82 -30.29
N MET A 284 19.33 12.97 -30.71
CA MET A 284 20.32 13.31 -31.74
C MET A 284 19.68 13.47 -33.14
N GLY A 285 18.54 12.81 -33.35
CA GLY A 285 17.79 12.79 -34.61
C GLY A 285 18.14 11.58 -35.49
N PRO A 286 17.24 11.21 -36.43
CA PRO A 286 17.30 9.92 -37.10
C PRO A 286 18.58 9.66 -37.90
N MET A 287 19.03 10.67 -38.65
CA MET A 287 20.24 10.58 -39.47
C MET A 287 21.47 10.31 -38.61
N LYS A 288 21.69 11.12 -37.57
CA LYS A 288 22.89 11.02 -36.74
C LYS A 288 22.90 9.74 -35.91
N ALA A 289 21.75 9.38 -35.34
CA ALA A 289 21.61 8.16 -34.58
C ALA A 289 21.87 6.92 -35.44
N GLY A 290 21.29 6.87 -36.65
CA GLY A 290 21.51 5.79 -37.61
C GLY A 290 22.98 5.69 -38.04
N GLU A 291 23.62 6.82 -38.33
CA GLU A 291 25.04 6.89 -38.71
C GLU A 291 25.96 6.34 -37.60
N VAL A 292 25.77 6.77 -36.36
CA VAL A 292 26.60 6.30 -35.23
C VAL A 292 26.35 4.81 -34.97
N LEU A 293 25.09 4.37 -34.91
CA LEU A 293 24.76 2.96 -34.70
C LEU A 293 25.30 2.06 -35.82
N ALA A 294 25.43 2.57 -37.05
CA ALA A 294 26.01 1.83 -38.16
C ALA A 294 27.48 1.47 -37.92
N LYS A 295 28.22 2.29 -37.17
CA LYS A 295 29.61 2.03 -36.77
C LYS A 295 29.74 0.97 -35.67
N SER A 296 28.64 0.61 -34.99
CA SER A 296 28.68 -0.43 -33.95
C SER A 296 28.85 -1.82 -34.54
N GLN A 297 29.82 -2.58 -34.02
CA GLN A 297 30.01 -3.99 -34.36
C GLN A 297 29.11 -4.93 -33.54
N ASN A 298 28.38 -4.41 -32.56
CA ASN A 298 27.55 -5.20 -31.66
C ASN A 298 26.07 -5.05 -32.02
N ASP A 299 25.57 -5.96 -32.85
CA ASP A 299 24.15 -5.95 -33.23
C ASP A 299 23.21 -6.13 -32.04
N THR A 300 23.61 -6.87 -31.00
CA THR A 300 22.76 -7.06 -29.80
C THR A 300 22.53 -5.72 -29.09
N PHE A 301 23.59 -4.92 -28.95
CA PHE A 301 23.50 -3.58 -28.41
C PHE A 301 22.58 -2.69 -29.26
N VAL A 302 22.77 -2.68 -30.58
CA VAL A 302 21.95 -1.89 -31.51
C VAL A 302 20.47 -2.28 -31.37
N PHE A 303 20.14 -3.57 -31.34
CA PHE A 303 18.76 -4.03 -31.16
C PHE A 303 18.16 -3.64 -29.81
N GLN A 304 18.95 -3.67 -28.73
CA GLN A 304 18.49 -3.26 -27.41
C GLN A 304 18.15 -1.77 -27.37
N VAL A 305 19.02 -0.90 -27.89
CA VAL A 305 18.79 0.55 -27.94
C VAL A 305 17.58 0.87 -28.81
N ILE A 306 17.50 0.33 -30.03
CA ILE A 306 16.35 0.54 -30.93
C ILE A 306 15.05 0.03 -30.31
N GLY A 307 15.07 -1.15 -29.70
CA GLY A 307 13.89 -1.72 -29.04
C GLY A 307 13.40 -0.82 -27.91
N LYS A 308 14.34 -0.25 -27.14
CA LYS A 308 14.02 0.68 -26.05
C LYS A 308 13.50 2.03 -26.55
N MET A 309 14.06 2.57 -27.64
CA MET A 309 13.55 3.78 -28.30
C MET A 309 12.09 3.60 -28.73
N LYS A 310 11.80 2.47 -29.39
CA LYS A 310 10.45 2.11 -29.82
C LYS A 310 9.48 1.97 -28.64
N GLU A 311 9.90 1.32 -27.55
CA GLU A 311 9.10 1.22 -26.32
C GLU A 311 8.73 2.62 -25.80
N ASN A 312 9.72 3.51 -25.69
CA ASN A 312 9.52 4.87 -25.18
C ASN A 312 8.61 5.73 -26.07
N GLU A 313 8.71 5.58 -27.40
CA GLU A 313 7.87 6.29 -28.37
C GLU A 313 6.41 5.82 -28.35
N LEU A 314 6.19 4.52 -28.32
CA LEU A 314 4.83 3.96 -28.24
C LEU A 314 4.14 4.35 -26.93
N LEU A 315 4.88 4.50 -25.83
CA LEU A 315 4.34 4.96 -24.55
C LEU A 315 3.97 6.46 -24.56
N LYS A 316 4.87 7.33 -25.04
CA LYS A 316 4.66 8.79 -24.96
C LYS A 316 3.77 9.35 -26.09
N GLU A 317 3.91 8.84 -27.31
CA GLU A 317 3.36 9.47 -28.52
C GLU A 317 2.39 8.55 -29.28
N ASN A 318 2.32 7.26 -28.93
CA ASN A 318 1.53 6.23 -29.62
C ASN A 318 1.83 6.16 -31.13
N VAL A 319 3.03 6.56 -31.54
CA VAL A 319 3.51 6.62 -32.92
C VAL A 319 4.99 6.21 -32.94
N ASP A 320 5.41 5.49 -33.98
CA ASP A 320 6.77 4.96 -34.20
C ASP A 320 7.38 5.62 -35.45
N ASN A 321 7.67 6.93 -35.37
CA ASN A 321 8.20 7.69 -36.50
C ASN A 321 9.73 7.81 -36.43
N ILE A 322 10.26 8.26 -35.30
CA ILE A 322 11.70 8.50 -35.15
C ILE A 322 12.46 7.18 -35.17
N THR A 323 12.01 6.14 -34.46
CA THR A 323 12.70 4.86 -34.45
C THR A 323 12.69 4.18 -35.84
N SER A 324 11.59 4.27 -36.58
CA SER A 324 11.51 3.84 -38.00
C SER A 324 12.57 4.53 -38.87
N ASP A 325 12.69 5.84 -38.75
CA ASP A 325 13.67 6.62 -39.53
C ASP A 325 15.11 6.35 -39.12
N VAL A 326 15.37 6.12 -37.83
CA VAL A 326 16.69 5.71 -37.33
C VAL A 326 17.07 4.36 -37.95
N LEU A 327 16.14 3.40 -38.01
CA LEU A 327 16.37 2.10 -38.64
C LEU A 327 16.66 2.19 -40.14
N LYS A 328 15.94 3.06 -40.86
CA LYS A 328 16.20 3.33 -42.27
C LYS A 328 17.58 3.94 -42.47
N SER A 329 17.91 4.96 -41.68
CA SER A 329 19.21 5.61 -41.69
C SER A 329 20.35 4.64 -41.38
N LEU A 330 20.22 3.84 -40.32
CA LEU A 330 21.16 2.78 -39.95
C LEU A 330 21.44 1.84 -41.11
N LYS A 331 20.40 1.38 -41.80
CA LYS A 331 20.54 0.49 -42.96
C LYS A 331 21.30 1.18 -44.10
N ILE A 332 20.96 2.43 -44.41
CA ILE A 332 21.61 3.19 -45.48
C ILE A 332 23.11 3.36 -45.18
N TYR A 333 23.46 3.75 -43.96
CA TYR A 333 24.86 3.95 -43.58
C TYR A 333 25.65 2.64 -43.51
N ARG A 334 25.05 1.53 -43.04
CA ARG A 334 25.69 0.21 -43.10
C ARG A 334 25.97 -0.23 -44.54
N GLU A 335 24.98 -0.12 -45.42
CA GLU A 335 25.15 -0.45 -46.84
C GLU A 335 26.22 0.44 -47.50
N PHE A 336 26.27 1.72 -47.14
CA PHE A 336 27.30 2.64 -47.63
C PHE A 336 28.70 2.24 -47.15
N ASP A 337 28.88 1.97 -45.85
CA ASP A 337 30.17 1.57 -45.28
C ASP A 337 30.65 0.22 -45.85
N ASP A 338 29.75 -0.74 -46.06
CA ASP A 338 30.05 -2.02 -46.70
C ASP A 338 30.55 -1.81 -48.14
N ASN A 339 29.85 -0.97 -48.92
CA ASN A 339 30.25 -0.61 -50.28
C ASN A 339 31.62 0.09 -50.32
N VAL A 340 31.88 1.03 -49.40
CA VAL A 340 33.20 1.67 -49.24
C VAL A 340 34.25 0.60 -48.95
N GLY A 341 34.00 -0.31 -48.01
CA GLY A 341 34.90 -1.39 -47.64
C GLY A 341 35.24 -2.32 -48.81
N GLU A 342 34.26 -2.66 -49.65
CA GLU A 342 34.48 -3.45 -50.87
C GLU A 342 35.34 -2.71 -51.90
N LEU A 343 35.03 -1.44 -52.16
CA LEU A 343 35.80 -0.60 -53.09
C LEU A 343 37.24 -0.41 -52.61
N VAL A 344 37.44 -0.16 -51.31
CA VAL A 344 38.78 -0.07 -50.70
C VAL A 344 39.55 -1.39 -50.90
N LYS A 345 38.92 -2.55 -50.74
CA LYS A 345 39.58 -3.86 -50.99
C LYS A 345 40.00 -4.03 -52.44
N VAL A 346 39.19 -3.57 -53.40
CA VAL A 346 39.50 -3.63 -54.84
C VAL A 346 40.62 -2.66 -55.19
N TYR A 347 40.46 -1.38 -54.83
CA TYR A 347 41.40 -0.31 -55.15
C TYR A 347 42.74 -0.44 -54.42
N SER A 348 42.75 -1.08 -53.25
CA SER A 348 44.00 -1.42 -52.53
C SER A 348 44.91 -2.31 -53.38
N LYS A 349 44.36 -3.19 -54.23
CA LYS A 349 45.11 -4.08 -55.13
C LYS A 349 45.47 -3.45 -56.47
N MET A 350 44.93 -2.26 -56.76
CA MET A 350 45.21 -1.53 -58.00
C MET A 350 46.44 -0.61 -57.86
N GLY A 351 47.07 -0.32 -59.01
CA GLY A 351 48.11 0.71 -59.12
C GLY A 351 47.57 2.09 -58.76
N THR A 352 48.40 2.91 -58.11
CA THR A 352 48.04 4.24 -57.60
C THR A 352 47.68 5.23 -58.70
N ASP A 353 48.27 5.08 -59.88
CA ASP A 353 47.92 5.77 -61.13
C ASP A 353 46.45 5.56 -61.52
N LYS A 354 46.00 4.31 -61.58
CA LYS A 354 44.62 3.98 -61.96
C LYS A 354 43.62 4.46 -60.91
N VAL A 355 43.98 4.36 -59.63
CA VAL A 355 43.13 4.87 -58.54
C VAL A 355 43.02 6.39 -58.64
N ALA A 356 44.12 7.11 -58.88
CA ALA A 356 44.10 8.56 -59.07
C ALA A 356 43.22 8.98 -60.25
N ASP A 357 43.26 8.25 -61.38
CA ASP A 357 42.39 8.52 -62.53
C ASP A 357 40.90 8.30 -62.22
N ILE A 358 40.55 7.23 -61.51
CA ILE A 358 39.17 6.99 -61.05
C ILE A 358 38.71 8.15 -60.14
N ILE A 359 39.56 8.51 -59.18
CA ILE A 359 39.27 9.57 -58.22
C ILE A 359 39.04 10.91 -58.92
N LYS A 360 39.93 11.26 -59.85
CA LYS A 360 39.77 12.45 -60.69
C LYS A 360 38.45 12.44 -61.46
N ASN A 361 38.08 11.31 -62.06
CA ASN A 361 36.83 11.20 -62.82
C ASN A 361 35.59 11.32 -61.93
N MET A 362 35.60 10.79 -60.71
CA MET A 362 34.50 10.92 -59.75
C MET A 362 34.32 12.37 -59.26
N MET A 363 35.41 13.14 -59.09
CA MET A 363 35.31 14.58 -58.75
C MET A 363 34.78 15.42 -59.91
N LEU A 364 35.25 15.15 -61.13
CA LEU A 364 34.95 15.99 -62.30
C LEU A 364 33.59 15.67 -62.93
N ASN A 365 33.15 14.41 -62.83
CA ASN A 365 31.87 13.93 -63.39
C ASN A 365 30.94 13.45 -62.28
N ALA A 366 30.91 14.15 -61.14
CA ALA A 366 30.09 13.77 -60.00
C ALA A 366 28.63 13.53 -60.44
N SER A 367 28.18 12.30 -60.28
CA SER A 367 26.78 11.94 -60.51
C SER A 367 25.90 12.68 -59.51
N PRO A 368 24.63 12.97 -59.85
CA PRO A 368 23.71 13.52 -58.86
C PRO A 368 23.65 12.60 -57.64
N SER A 369 23.67 13.18 -56.44
CA SER A 369 23.63 12.43 -55.19
C SER A 369 22.46 11.46 -55.17
N LYS A 370 22.70 10.26 -54.64
CA LYS A 370 21.61 9.35 -54.31
C LYS A 370 20.92 9.88 -53.05
N ILE A 371 19.65 10.25 -53.21
CA ILE A 371 18.82 10.81 -52.14
C ILE A 371 17.94 9.71 -51.58
N TYR A 372 17.93 9.58 -50.26
CA TYR A 372 17.04 8.72 -49.50
C TYR A 372 16.17 9.58 -48.59
N GLU A 373 14.86 9.47 -48.74
CA GLU A 373 13.88 10.21 -47.95
C GLU A 373 13.49 9.41 -46.70
N LEU A 374 13.47 10.07 -45.55
CA LEU A 374 12.97 9.56 -44.28
C LEU A 374 11.50 9.96 -44.09
N ASP A 375 10.75 9.24 -43.26
CA ASP A 375 9.32 9.49 -43.02
C ASP A 375 9.06 10.87 -42.40
N ASN A 376 10.02 11.41 -41.64
CA ASN A 376 9.99 12.75 -41.10
C ASN A 376 10.28 13.87 -42.13
N GLY A 377 10.60 13.52 -43.39
CA GLY A 377 10.93 14.46 -44.46
C GLY A 377 12.41 14.86 -44.54
N ASP A 378 13.26 14.36 -43.64
CA ASP A 378 14.71 14.54 -43.74
C ASP A 378 15.27 13.71 -44.91
N MET A 379 16.36 14.18 -45.51
CA MET A 379 16.97 13.55 -46.68
C MET A 379 18.43 13.20 -46.41
N ILE A 380 18.76 11.92 -46.57
CA ILE A 380 20.15 11.46 -46.61
C ILE A 380 20.64 11.52 -48.05
N SER A 381 21.66 12.33 -48.31
CA SER A 381 22.26 12.50 -49.63
C SER A 381 23.67 11.90 -49.65
N ILE A 382 23.86 10.81 -50.40
CA ILE A 382 25.18 10.22 -50.63
C ILE A 382 25.65 10.61 -52.02
N SER A 383 26.76 11.34 -52.09
CA SER A 383 27.37 11.79 -53.34
C SER A 383 28.62 10.96 -53.69
N ASP A 384 29.02 10.98 -54.97
CA ASP A 384 30.29 10.42 -55.43
C ASP A 384 31.48 11.06 -54.70
N GLU A 385 31.36 12.34 -54.33
CA GLU A 385 32.36 13.06 -53.54
C GLU A 385 32.48 12.48 -52.12
N THR A 386 31.36 12.22 -51.44
CA THR A 386 31.34 11.60 -50.11
C THR A 386 31.98 10.21 -50.16
N LEU A 387 31.56 9.39 -51.14
CA LEU A 387 32.10 8.05 -51.36
C LEU A 387 33.63 8.07 -51.54
N MET A 388 34.10 9.00 -52.36
CA MET A 388 35.51 9.22 -52.61
C MET A 388 36.32 9.61 -51.38
N LEU A 389 35.81 10.55 -50.58
CA LEU A 389 36.47 11.02 -49.37
C LEU A 389 36.60 9.87 -48.37
N GLU A 390 35.57 9.04 -48.21
CA GLU A 390 35.61 7.87 -47.33
C GLU A 390 36.56 6.77 -47.81
N ILE A 391 36.60 6.51 -49.12
CA ILE A 391 37.60 5.60 -49.73
C ILE A 391 39.02 6.11 -49.46
N LEU A 392 39.28 7.41 -49.68
CA LEU A 392 40.59 8.01 -49.43
C LEU A 392 40.99 7.96 -47.97
N LYS A 393 40.08 8.26 -47.03
CA LYS A 393 40.31 8.17 -45.58
C LYS A 393 40.72 6.76 -45.17
N SER A 394 40.14 5.75 -45.80
CA SER A 394 40.38 4.33 -45.50
C SER A 394 41.75 3.81 -46.01
N PHE A 395 42.44 4.54 -46.90
CA PHE A 395 43.77 4.14 -47.34
C PHE A 395 44.87 4.52 -46.35
N PRO A 396 45.96 3.73 -46.27
CA PRO A 396 47.16 4.13 -45.55
C PRO A 396 47.72 5.48 -46.05
N GLU A 397 48.30 6.26 -45.14
CA GLU A 397 48.82 7.61 -45.44
C GLU A 397 49.79 7.65 -46.62
N THR A 398 50.63 6.62 -46.80
CA THR A 398 51.57 6.53 -47.93
C THR A 398 50.84 6.46 -49.27
N LYS A 399 49.89 5.53 -49.40
CA LYS A 399 49.10 5.35 -50.63
C LYS A 399 48.21 6.56 -50.90
N LYS A 400 47.64 7.15 -49.85
CA LYS A 400 46.86 8.40 -49.93
C LYS A 400 47.70 9.55 -50.47
N ALA A 401 48.90 9.76 -49.94
CA ALA A 401 49.83 10.80 -50.41
C ALA A 401 50.27 10.57 -51.87
N GLU A 402 50.58 9.33 -52.25
CA GLU A 402 50.93 8.97 -53.63
C GLU A 402 49.79 9.31 -54.59
N ILE A 403 48.55 8.90 -54.26
CA ILE A 403 47.36 9.21 -55.06
C ILE A 403 47.18 10.73 -55.19
N LEU A 404 47.26 11.49 -54.10
CA LEU A 404 47.09 12.94 -54.11
C LEU A 404 48.17 13.66 -54.93
N SER A 405 49.38 13.09 -55.02
CA SER A 405 50.49 13.65 -55.82
C SER A 405 50.31 13.48 -57.33
N LEU A 406 49.48 12.51 -57.74
CA LEU A 406 49.15 12.23 -59.14
C LEU A 406 47.96 13.06 -59.65
N LEU A 407 47.21 13.72 -58.75
CA LEU A 407 46.14 14.63 -59.09
C LEU A 407 46.69 16.02 -59.46
N ASP A 408 45.89 16.80 -60.19
CA ASP A 408 46.27 18.19 -60.45
C ASP A 408 46.29 19.03 -59.16
N LYS A 409 47.04 20.15 -59.20
CA LYS A 409 47.28 20.99 -58.02
C LYS A 409 46.00 21.51 -57.38
N THR A 410 44.95 21.72 -58.16
CA THR A 410 43.66 22.25 -57.69
C THR A 410 42.87 21.17 -56.96
N LEU A 411 42.67 20.00 -57.58
CA LEU A 411 41.97 18.86 -57.00
C LEU A 411 42.69 18.31 -55.76
N SER A 412 44.02 18.20 -55.82
CA SER A 412 44.85 17.74 -54.71
C SER A 412 44.72 18.67 -53.49
N SER A 413 44.76 19.99 -53.71
CA SER A 413 44.57 20.98 -52.64
C SER A 413 43.15 20.94 -52.07
N GLU A 414 42.13 20.73 -52.90
CA GLU A 414 40.75 20.65 -52.47
C GLU A 414 40.48 19.41 -51.61
N LEU A 415 40.90 18.23 -52.08
CA LEU A 415 40.77 16.97 -51.35
C LEU A 415 41.55 17.00 -50.04
N THR A 416 42.78 17.54 -50.04
CA THR A 416 43.57 17.68 -48.80
C THR A 416 42.83 18.53 -47.77
N ARG A 417 42.22 19.63 -48.19
CA ARG A 417 41.39 20.47 -47.30
C ARG A 417 40.18 19.71 -46.78
N LYS A 418 39.46 18.99 -47.64
CA LYS A 418 38.25 18.22 -47.29
C LYS A 418 38.53 17.00 -46.41
N LEU A 419 39.72 16.41 -46.52
CA LEU A 419 40.18 15.32 -45.66
C LEU A 419 40.64 15.81 -44.28
N ALA A 420 41.08 17.07 -44.18
CA ALA A 420 41.54 17.68 -42.92
C ALA A 420 40.40 18.30 -42.09
N LEU A 421 39.24 18.55 -42.69
CA LEU A 421 38.07 19.09 -41.99
C LEU A 421 37.16 17.94 -41.50
N PRO A 422 36.61 18.03 -40.26
CA PRO A 422 35.50 17.17 -39.89
C PRO A 422 34.33 17.42 -40.85
N GLN A 423 33.73 16.35 -41.38
CA GLN A 423 32.55 16.48 -42.23
C GLN A 423 31.35 16.74 -41.33
N ASN A 424 30.68 17.86 -41.58
CA ASN A 424 29.48 18.29 -40.87
C ASN A 424 28.25 17.53 -41.36
#